data_AF-A0A945U0C8-F1
#
_entry.id   AF-A0A945U0C8-F1
#
_cell.length_a   1.000
_cell.length_b   1.000
_cell.length_c   1.000
_cell.angle_alpha   90.00
_cell.angle_beta   90.00
_cell.angle_gamma   90.00
#
_symmetry.space_group_name_H-M   'P 1'
#
loop_
_entity.id
_entity.type
_entity.pdbx_description
1 polymer ?
#
loop_
_entity_poly.entity_id
_entity_poly.type
_entity_poly.pdbx_seq_one_letter_code
_entity_poly.pdbx_strand_id
1 'polypeptide(L)' 'MRYPQFFEMYKDAIKNTWTVEEIDFSDDLTDLDRKLMPAEKHLISRLVAFFATGDSIVANNLVLNLYEHINAP' A
#
# COMPACT_ATOMS: atom_id res chain seq x y z
N MET A 1 29.20 9.16 0.59
CA MET A 1 28.17 8.17 0.21
C MET A 1 28.04 8.16 -1.31
N ARG A 2 27.94 6.98 -1.97
CA ARG A 2 28.00 6.87 -3.44
C ARG A 2 26.71 7.33 -4.13
N TYR A 3 25.57 7.21 -3.47
CA TYR A 3 24.23 7.53 -3.99
C TYR A 3 23.43 8.39 -2.99
N PRO A 4 23.84 9.64 -2.73
CA PRO A 4 23.26 10.45 -1.67
C PRO A 4 21.77 10.74 -1.90
N GLN A 5 21.34 11.02 -3.13
CA GLN A 5 19.94 11.30 -3.44
C GLN A 5 19.02 10.11 -3.13
N PHE A 6 19.39 8.90 -3.57
CA PHE A 6 18.62 7.70 -3.29
C PHE A 6 18.59 7.36 -1.81
N PHE A 7 19.68 7.61 -1.09
CA PHE A 7 19.71 7.43 0.36
C PHE A 7 18.81 8.42 1.10
N GLU A 8 18.74 9.69 0.67
CA GLU A 8 17.77 10.64 1.22
C GLU A 8 16.33 10.17 0.98
N MET A 9 16.01 9.66 -0.22
CA MET A 9 14.68 9.09 -0.51
C MET A 9 14.34 7.91 0.40
N TYR A 10 15.31 7.02 0.67
CA TYR A 10 15.14 5.92 1.63
C TYR A 10 14.85 6.44 3.05
N LYS A 11 15.59 7.45 3.52
CA LYS A 11 15.33 8.06 4.83
C LYS A 11 13.96 8.74 4.90
N ASP A 12 13.53 9.40 3.83
CA ASP A 12 12.19 9.99 3.76
C ASP A 12 11.10 8.91 3.77
N ALA A 13 11.33 7.75 3.15
CA ALA A 13 10.43 6.60 3.26
C ALA A 13 10.33 6.06 4.69
N ILE A 14 11.44 5.95 5.44
CA ILE A 14 11.42 5.53 6.85
C ILE A 14 10.55 6.47 7.69
N LYS A 15 10.64 7.79 7.47
CA LYS A 15 9.83 8.78 8.19
C LYS A 15 8.31 8.59 7.97
N ASN A 16 7.91 7.90 6.90
CA ASN A 16 6.53 7.61 6.56
C ASN A 16 6.09 6.20 7.03
N THR A 17 6.79 5.59 7.99
CA THR A 17 6.38 4.31 8.56
C THR A 17 5.13 4.48 9.42
N TRP A 18 4.11 3.66 9.18
CA TRP A 18 2.88 3.56 9.95
C TRP A 18 2.44 2.09 10.05
N THR A 19 1.65 1.74 11.05
CA THR A 19 1.07 0.40 11.21
C THR A 19 -0.45 0.39 11.00
N VAL A 20 -1.00 -0.77 10.62
CA VAL A 20 -2.45 -0.89 10.32
C VAL A 20 -3.31 -0.53 11.53
N GLU A 21 -2.81 -0.77 12.74
CA GLU A 21 -3.47 -0.44 14.01
C GLU A 21 -3.59 1.08 14.27
N GLU A 22 -2.86 1.92 13.53
CA GLU A 22 -2.99 3.38 13.60
C GLU A 22 -4.27 3.89 12.92
N ILE A 23 -4.94 3.04 12.11
CA ILE A 23 -6.19 3.38 11.43
C ILE A 23 -7.38 2.84 12.22
N ASP A 24 -8.24 3.73 12.68
CA ASP A 24 -9.53 3.39 13.29
C ASP A 24 -10.61 3.22 12.21
N PHE A 25 -11.26 2.07 12.20
CA PHE A 25 -12.34 1.72 11.25
C PHE A 25 -13.73 1.67 11.91
N SER A 26 -13.85 2.05 13.19
CA SER A 26 -15.08 1.85 13.97
C SER A 26 -16.31 2.52 13.34
N ASP A 27 -16.17 3.76 12.87
CA ASP A 27 -17.23 4.48 12.15
C ASP A 27 -17.40 3.96 10.71
N ASP A 28 -16.31 3.67 10.00
CA ASP A 28 -16.33 3.17 8.62
C ASP A 28 -17.14 1.89 8.46
N LEU A 29 -17.03 0.95 9.41
CA LEU A 29 -17.79 -0.30 9.38
C LEU A 29 -19.30 -0.04 9.53
N THR A 30 -19.68 0.93 10.35
CA THR A 30 -21.09 1.33 10.52
C THR A 30 -21.62 1.97 9.25
N ASP A 31 -20.82 2.81 8.60
CA ASP A 31 -21.21 3.53 7.39
C ASP A 31 -21.31 2.59 6.19
N LEU A 32 -20.35 1.68 6.06
CA LEU A 32 -20.35 0.62 5.07
C LEU A 32 -21.58 -0.28 5.20
N ASP A 33 -22.07 -0.54 6.42
CA ASP A 33 -23.26 -1.36 6.64
C ASP A 33 -24.57 -0.58 6.44
N ARG A 34 -24.67 0.63 7.01
CA ARG A 34 -25.97 1.30 7.18
C ARG A 34 -26.22 2.51 6.30
N LYS A 35 -25.17 3.16 5.80
CA LYS A 35 -25.29 4.44 5.07
C LYS A 35 -25.11 4.31 3.57
N LEU A 36 -24.35 3.32 3.10
CA LEU A 36 -24.05 3.16 1.68
C LEU A 36 -25.10 2.34 0.92
N MET A 37 -25.36 2.75 -0.31
CA MET A 37 -26.21 2.02 -1.26
C MET A 37 -25.51 0.76 -1.78
N PRO A 38 -26.26 -0.26 -2.26
CA PRO A 38 -25.66 -1.49 -2.78
C PRO A 38 -24.62 -1.27 -3.88
N ALA A 39 -24.82 -0.28 -4.75
CA ALA A 39 -23.87 0.05 -5.81
C ALA A 39 -22.54 0.61 -5.27
N GLU A 40 -22.58 1.43 -4.22
CA GLU A 40 -21.41 2.01 -3.57
C GLU A 40 -20.61 0.93 -2.83
N LYS A 41 -21.30 0.04 -2.10
CA LYS A 41 -20.67 -1.12 -1.46
C LYS A 41 -19.99 -2.03 -2.48
N HIS A 42 -20.64 -2.26 -3.63
CA HIS A 42 -20.07 -3.06 -4.71
C HIS A 42 -18.80 -2.42 -5.29
N LEU A 43 -18.80 -1.10 -5.48
CA LEU A 43 -17.61 -0.36 -5.92
C LEU A 43 -16.45 -0.50 -4.93
N ILE A 44 -16.70 -0.24 -3.64
CA ILE A 44 -15.68 -0.34 -2.58
C ILE A 44 -15.10 -1.76 -2.53
N SER A 45 -15.95 -2.79 -2.55
CA SER A 45 -15.51 -4.19 -2.55
C SER A 45 -14.59 -4.51 -3.74
N ARG A 46 -14.90 -3.98 -4.94
CA ARG A 46 -14.05 -4.17 -6.12
C ARG A 46 -12.71 -3.46 -6.00
N LEU A 47 -12.68 -2.26 -5.43
CA LEU A 47 -11.44 -1.53 -5.20
C LEU A 47 -10.54 -2.27 -4.20
N VAL A 48 -11.11 -2.75 -3.09
CA VAL A 48 -10.37 -3.56 -2.10
C VAL A 48 -9.80 -4.83 -2.74
N ALA A 49 -10.60 -5.56 -3.52
CA ALA A 49 -10.14 -6.78 -4.21
C ALA A 49 -9.04 -6.49 -5.24
N PHE A 50 -9.12 -5.37 -5.95
CA PHE A 50 -8.11 -4.94 -6.92
C PHE A 50 -6.78 -4.64 -6.23
N PHE A 51 -6.78 -3.82 -5.18
CA PHE A 51 -5.54 -3.45 -4.47
C PHE A 51 -4.92 -4.62 -3.70
N ALA A 52 -5.73 -5.49 -3.09
CA ALA A 52 -5.22 -6.68 -2.40
C ALA A 52 -4.37 -7.59 -3.30
N THR A 53 -4.72 -7.69 -4.59
CA THR A 53 -3.93 -8.45 -5.58
C THR A 53 -2.81 -7.61 -6.18
N GLY A 54 -3.09 -6.33 -6.46
CA GLY A 54 -2.14 -5.39 -7.06
C GLY A 54 -0.86 -5.23 -6.24
N ASP A 55 -0.98 -5.12 -4.92
CA ASP A 55 0.16 -4.95 -4.03
C ASP A 55 1.10 -6.16 -4.09
N SER A 56 0.54 -7.38 -4.11
CA SER A 56 1.29 -8.63 -4.27
C SER A 56 2.04 -8.68 -5.60
N ILE A 57 1.43 -8.25 -6.69
CA ILE A 57 2.06 -8.26 -8.02
C ILE A 57 3.26 -7.31 -8.05
N VAL A 58 3.10 -6.09 -7.51
CA VAL A 58 4.19 -5.10 -7.47
C VAL A 58 5.32 -5.59 -6.57
N ALA A 59 5.02 -6.08 -5.36
CA ALA A 59 6.04 -6.60 -4.45
C ALA A 59 6.84 -7.76 -5.07
N ASN A 60 6.17 -8.69 -5.74
CA ASN A 60 6.82 -9.80 -6.44
C ASN A 60 7.76 -9.30 -7.54
N ASN A 61 7.34 -8.31 -8.33
CA ASN A 61 8.20 -7.73 -9.36
C ASN A 61 9.45 -7.05 -8.77
N LEU A 62 9.26 -6.28 -7.68
CA LEU A 62 10.37 -5.60 -7.02
C LEU A 62 11.44 -6.58 -6.52
N VAL A 63 11.02 -7.67 -5.85
CA VAL A 63 11.96 -8.63 -5.24
C VAL A 63 12.54 -9.61 -6.25
N LEU A 64 11.69 -10.18 -7.11
CA LEU A 64 12.09 -11.31 -7.98
C LEU A 64 12.70 -10.87 -9.31
N ASN A 65 12.53 -9.62 -9.71
CA ASN A 65 13.01 -9.12 -11.01
C ASN A 65 13.89 -7.87 -10.84
N LEU A 66 13.34 -6.78 -10.29
CA LEU A 66 14.09 -5.53 -10.20
C LEU A 66 15.36 -5.66 -9.34
N TYR A 67 15.25 -6.27 -8.16
CA TYR A 67 16.36 -6.37 -7.21
C TYR A 67 17.56 -7.17 -7.76
N GLU A 68 17.33 -8.14 -8.66
CA GLU A 68 18.40 -8.91 -9.32
C GLU A 68 19.36 -8.00 -10.11
N HIS A 69 18.85 -6.90 -10.65
CA HIS A 69 19.61 -6.01 -11.52
C HIS A 69 20.23 -4.81 -10.78
N ILE A 70 19.93 -4.62 -9.49
CA ILE A 70 20.45 -3.51 -8.69
C ILE A 70 21.79 -3.89 -8.05
N ASN A 71 22.87 -3.27 -8.52
CA ASN A 71 24.24 -3.50 -8.03
C ASN A 71 24.70 -2.43 -7.02
N ALA A 72 23.76 -1.83 -6.29
CA ALA A 72 23.98 -0.77 -5.32
C ALA A 72 23.30 -1.11 -3.99
N PRO A 73 23.95 -0.83 -2.84
CA PRO A 73 23.33 -0.98 -1.53
C PRO A 73 22.32 0.12 -1.23
#